data_AF-A0A8J9Y941-F1
#
_entry.id   AF-A0A8J9Y941-F1
#
_cell.length_a   1.000
_cell.length_b   1.000
_cell.length_c   1.000
_cell.angle_alpha   90.00
_cell.angle_beta   90.00
_cell.angle_gamma   90.00
#
_symmetry.space_group_name_H-M   'P 1'
#
loop_
_entity.id
_entity.type
_entity.pdbx_description
1 polymer ?
#
loop_
_entity_poly.entity_id
_entity_poly.type
_entity_poly.pdbx_seq_one_letter_code
_entity_poly.pdbx_strand_id
1 'polypeptide(L)'
;MSGYPYGGNPQYPPPQNQIYPQVMNPSNMPPGQPAPPGYPSGQNPQFPYQPGFVVYPTQPGQMPPSAMSYPGAQSAPPSYAYGFPPQVTPQPGYEPAIEWVPTNASDAHHLTNRAVVAGYEGHDGSPLWVIRARYEGDLIPGKLAIKHKAAYVPWGGRENLVPNFEVCCARPERIRWSECRDGTVPPNAVVAGNTSSGEPLYVGRAREQGSLTPGKVHPSHKAMYISFAGKEVAHKAYDVLCSI
;
A
#
# COMPACT_ATOMS: atom_id res chain seq x y z
N MET A 1 34.12 -28.48 16.93
CA MET A 1 35.05 -27.32 16.91
C MET A 1 35.41 -27.03 15.47
N SER A 2 34.90 -25.92 14.91
CA SER A 2 35.34 -25.22 13.68
C SER A 2 34.24 -24.18 13.37
N GLY A 3 34.36 -22.87 13.54
CA GLY A 3 35.52 -21.97 13.50
C GLY A 3 35.42 -21.10 12.25
N TYR A 4 34.41 -20.21 12.16
CA TYR A 4 34.34 -19.20 11.08
C TYR A 4 34.74 -17.83 11.64
N PRO A 5 35.75 -17.16 11.04
CA PRO A 5 36.27 -15.90 11.57
C PRO A 5 35.40 -14.71 11.17
N TYR A 6 35.09 -13.87 12.16
CA TYR A 6 34.63 -12.49 11.98
C TYR A 6 35.78 -11.63 11.44
N GLY A 7 35.54 -10.86 10.38
CA GLY A 7 36.45 -9.79 9.98
C GLY A 7 36.16 -9.23 8.58
N GLY A 8 35.62 -8.01 8.52
CA GLY A 8 35.53 -7.21 7.30
C GLY A 8 34.21 -6.47 7.17
N ASN A 9 34.20 -5.20 7.59
CA ASN A 9 33.11 -4.28 7.30
C ASN A 9 33.32 -3.78 5.86
N PRO A 10 32.49 -4.16 4.85
CA PRO A 10 32.70 -3.66 3.51
C PRO A 10 32.11 -2.25 3.42
N GLN A 11 32.97 -1.24 3.51
CA GLN A 11 32.68 0.09 2.99
C GLN A 11 32.49 -0.04 1.48
N TYR A 12 31.25 0.11 0.98
CA TYR A 12 30.99 0.21 -0.45
C TYR A 12 30.79 1.67 -0.86
N PRO A 13 31.30 2.05 -2.04
CA PRO A 13 31.39 3.44 -2.49
C PRO A 13 30.00 4.07 -2.70
N PRO A 14 29.91 5.41 -2.72
CA PRO A 14 28.65 6.10 -2.98
C PRO A 14 28.09 5.72 -4.36
N PRO A 15 26.75 5.69 -4.52
CA PRO A 15 26.12 5.32 -5.78
C PRO A 15 26.58 6.25 -6.90
N GLN A 16 27.14 5.66 -7.96
CA GLN A 16 27.47 6.38 -9.19
C GLN A 16 26.17 6.77 -9.91
N ASN A 17 26.12 8.00 -10.41
CA ASN A 17 25.00 8.57 -11.17
C ASN A 17 24.47 7.58 -12.22
N GLN A 18 23.25 7.09 -12.03
CA GLN A 18 22.58 6.27 -13.03
C GLN A 18 22.07 7.16 -14.16
N ILE A 19 22.71 7.04 -15.32
CA ILE A 19 22.21 7.55 -16.59
C ILE A 19 21.06 6.62 -17.02
N TYR A 20 19.84 7.16 -17.10
CA TYR A 20 18.71 6.46 -17.68
C TYR A 20 18.95 6.20 -19.18
N PRO A 21 18.72 4.98 -19.70
CA PRO A 21 18.66 4.80 -21.14
C PRO A 21 17.40 5.47 -21.70
N GLN A 22 17.62 6.45 -22.59
CA GLN A 22 16.58 7.09 -23.40
C GLN A 22 15.87 6.01 -24.23
N VAL A 23 14.53 6.00 -24.18
CA VAL A 23 13.73 5.13 -25.06
C VAL A 23 13.93 5.59 -26.51
N MET A 24 14.34 4.65 -27.36
CA MET A 24 14.67 4.85 -28.77
C MET A 24 13.49 5.40 -29.59
N ASN A 25 13.79 6.40 -30.42
CA ASN A 25 12.95 6.95 -31.48
C ASN A 25 12.90 5.95 -32.66
N PRO A 26 11.73 5.55 -33.23
CA PRO A 26 11.65 4.48 -34.22
C PRO A 26 12.18 4.80 -35.63
N SER A 27 12.90 5.90 -35.83
CA SER A 27 13.27 6.38 -37.16
C SER A 27 14.60 5.86 -37.74
N ASN A 28 15.33 4.95 -37.06
CA ASN A 28 16.64 4.46 -37.55
C ASN A 28 16.82 2.93 -37.45
N MET A 29 16.04 2.14 -38.19
CA MET A 29 16.35 0.70 -38.38
C MET A 29 17.15 0.45 -39.68
N PRO A 30 18.25 -0.34 -39.66
CA PRO A 30 18.91 -0.83 -40.87
C PRO A 30 18.11 -1.99 -41.53
N PRO A 31 18.20 -2.17 -42.87
CA PRO A 31 17.35 -3.13 -43.59
C PRO A 31 17.87 -4.57 -43.46
N GLY A 32 16.98 -5.55 -43.19
CA GLY A 32 17.27 -6.96 -43.48
C GLY A 32 16.94 -8.03 -42.43
N GLN A 33 16.01 -7.84 -41.51
CA GLN A 33 15.51 -8.96 -40.66
C GLN A 33 13.98 -9.08 -40.69
N PRO A 34 13.43 -10.30 -40.75
CA PRO A 34 11.98 -10.52 -40.82
C PRO A 34 11.30 -10.19 -39.48
N ALA A 35 10.13 -9.55 -39.58
CA ALA A 35 9.27 -9.22 -38.43
C ALA A 35 8.69 -10.50 -37.78
N PRO A 36 8.49 -10.52 -36.45
CA PRO A 36 7.80 -11.62 -35.77
C PRO A 36 6.30 -11.68 -36.16
N PRO A 37 5.65 -12.85 -36.10
CA PRO A 37 4.30 -13.05 -36.63
C PRO A 37 3.26 -12.15 -35.95
N GLY A 38 2.51 -11.41 -36.78
CA GLY A 38 1.44 -10.52 -36.34
C GLY A 38 0.24 -11.28 -35.78
N TYR A 39 -0.31 -10.77 -34.68
CA TYR A 39 -1.64 -11.14 -34.22
C TYR A 39 -2.71 -10.43 -35.07
N PRO A 40 -3.81 -11.10 -35.43
CA PRO A 40 -4.83 -10.53 -36.31
C PRO A 40 -5.60 -9.40 -35.62
N SER A 41 -5.77 -8.30 -36.35
CA SER A 41 -6.72 -7.22 -36.07
C SER A 41 -8.15 -7.76 -36.16
N GLY A 42 -8.79 -7.95 -35.00
CA GLY A 42 -10.19 -8.36 -34.88
C GLY A 42 -11.08 -7.17 -34.48
N GLN A 43 -12.21 -7.05 -35.17
CA GLN A 43 -13.17 -5.96 -35.11
C GLN A 43 -13.88 -5.82 -33.75
N ASN A 44 -14.26 -4.57 -33.48
CA ASN A 44 -15.04 -4.06 -32.36
C ASN A 44 -16.51 -4.55 -32.41
N PRO A 45 -17.07 -5.12 -31.33
CA PRO A 45 -18.52 -5.08 -31.12
C PRO A 45 -18.85 -4.09 -29.99
N GLN A 46 -19.61 -3.07 -30.35
CA GLN A 46 -20.29 -2.15 -29.43
C GLN A 46 -21.20 -2.94 -28.47
N PHE A 47 -21.08 -2.68 -27.15
CA PHE A 47 -22.12 -3.01 -26.17
C PHE A 47 -22.50 -1.78 -25.33
N PRO A 48 -23.80 -1.52 -25.12
CA PRO A 48 -24.28 -0.30 -24.47
C PRO A 48 -24.26 -0.40 -22.93
N TYR A 49 -24.04 0.75 -22.31
CA TYR A 49 -24.19 1.07 -20.89
C TYR A 49 -25.59 0.75 -20.35
N GLN A 50 -25.71 0.17 -19.14
CA GLN A 50 -26.71 0.54 -18.10
C GLN A 50 -26.32 0.02 -16.69
N PRO A 51 -26.66 0.74 -15.59
CA PRO A 51 -26.37 0.37 -14.20
C PRO A 51 -27.56 -0.34 -13.52
N GLY A 52 -27.30 -1.31 -12.64
CA GLY A 52 -28.34 -2.04 -11.90
C GLY A 52 -27.94 -2.32 -10.45
N PHE A 53 -28.63 -1.67 -9.52
CA PHE A 53 -28.63 -1.98 -8.09
C PHE A 53 -29.50 -3.22 -7.82
N VAL A 54 -29.03 -4.12 -6.95
CA VAL A 54 -29.84 -5.24 -6.45
C VAL A 54 -30.61 -4.78 -5.22
N VAL A 55 -31.93 -4.82 -5.31
CA VAL A 55 -32.89 -4.59 -4.22
C VAL A 55 -33.23 -5.95 -3.60
N TYR A 56 -33.13 -6.06 -2.27
CA TYR A 56 -33.70 -7.21 -1.54
C TYR A 56 -35.20 -6.98 -1.31
N PRO A 57 -36.07 -8.01 -1.44
CA PRO A 57 -37.50 -7.87 -1.21
C PRO A 57 -37.85 -7.83 0.29
N THR A 58 -38.59 -6.80 0.71
CA THR A 58 -39.24 -6.71 2.02
C THR A 58 -40.53 -7.54 2.04
N GLN A 59 -40.69 -8.39 3.06
CA GLN A 59 -41.97 -9.05 3.40
C GLN A 59 -42.94 -8.06 4.09
N PRO A 60 -44.26 -8.17 3.89
CA PRO A 60 -45.23 -7.31 4.55
C PRO A 60 -45.74 -7.91 5.87
N GLY A 61 -45.79 -7.06 6.90
CA GLY A 61 -46.66 -7.26 8.07
C GLY A 61 -45.93 -7.72 9.33
N GLN A 62 -45.77 -6.80 10.27
CA GLN A 62 -46.25 -6.88 11.67
C GLN A 62 -45.75 -5.66 12.46
N MET A 63 -46.68 -4.84 12.94
CA MET A 63 -46.40 -3.81 13.96
C MET A 63 -46.50 -4.43 15.35
N PRO A 64 -45.69 -3.99 16.33
CA PRO A 64 -46.06 -4.06 17.74
C PRO A 64 -46.30 -2.64 18.33
N PRO A 65 -46.95 -2.55 19.51
CA PRO A 65 -48.06 -1.63 19.68
C PRO A 65 -47.79 -0.44 20.62
N SER A 66 -48.71 0.53 20.50
CA SER A 66 -49.20 1.44 21.55
C SER A 66 -48.32 2.58 22.04
N ALA A 67 -48.80 3.77 21.71
CA ALA A 67 -48.51 5.04 22.33
C ALA A 67 -48.73 5.01 23.86
N MET A 68 -47.72 5.42 24.62
CA MET A 68 -47.93 5.98 25.95
C MET A 68 -48.13 7.49 25.82
N SER A 69 -49.30 7.93 26.24
CA SER A 69 -49.70 9.32 26.44
C SER A 69 -48.95 9.92 27.65
N TYR A 70 -48.35 11.09 27.44
CA TYR A 70 -48.09 12.05 28.52
C TYR A 70 -48.80 13.37 28.22
N PRO A 71 -49.58 13.92 29.17
CA PRO A 71 -50.19 15.24 29.03
C PRO A 71 -49.26 16.32 29.58
N GLY A 72 -49.19 17.47 28.89
CA GLY A 72 -48.86 18.75 29.51
C GLY A 72 -47.72 19.56 28.90
N ALA A 73 -47.97 20.87 28.84
CA ALA A 73 -47.04 22.01 28.72
C ALA A 73 -46.54 22.46 27.33
N GLN A 74 -47.33 23.39 26.76
CA GLN A 74 -46.99 24.78 26.41
C GLN A 74 -45.68 25.16 25.67
N SER A 75 -45.92 26.01 24.66
CA SER A 75 -45.08 27.04 24.02
C SER A 75 -43.80 26.59 23.30
N ALA A 76 -43.82 26.80 21.99
CA ALA A 76 -42.65 26.69 21.12
C ALA A 76 -41.53 27.65 21.57
N PRO A 77 -40.26 27.20 21.62
CA PRO A 77 -39.13 28.12 21.67
C PRO A 77 -38.92 28.79 20.30
N PRO A 78 -38.28 29.98 20.23
CA PRO A 78 -38.07 30.68 18.99
C PRO A 78 -37.19 29.86 18.06
N SER A 79 -37.49 29.91 16.75
CA SER A 79 -36.71 29.26 15.71
C SER A 79 -35.29 29.83 15.69
N TYR A 80 -34.34 29.15 16.33
CA TYR A 80 -32.95 29.23 15.93
C TYR A 80 -32.88 28.62 14.53
N ALA A 81 -32.65 29.49 13.55
CA ALA A 81 -32.25 29.05 12.22
C ALA A 81 -31.05 28.12 12.40
N TYR A 82 -31.25 26.82 12.17
CA TYR A 82 -30.14 25.90 11.94
C TYR A 82 -29.45 26.38 10.67
N GLY A 83 -28.46 27.26 10.86
CA GLY A 83 -27.42 27.44 9.88
C GLY A 83 -26.85 26.06 9.61
N PHE A 84 -26.86 25.67 8.34
CA PHE A 84 -26.11 24.52 7.87
C PHE A 84 -24.73 24.52 8.55
N PRO A 85 -24.22 23.37 9.01
CA PRO A 85 -22.83 23.30 9.45
C PRO A 85 -22.00 23.92 8.32
N PRO A 86 -21.06 24.83 8.62
CA PRO A 86 -20.24 25.42 7.57
C PRO A 86 -19.69 24.25 6.76
N GLN A 87 -20.02 24.23 5.47
CA GLN A 87 -19.36 23.36 4.51
C GLN A 87 -17.87 23.64 4.71
N VAL A 88 -17.16 22.72 5.36
CA VAL A 88 -15.71 22.81 5.49
C VAL A 88 -15.21 22.62 4.07
N THR A 89 -15.04 23.75 3.37
CA THR A 89 -14.28 23.78 2.14
C THR A 89 -12.91 23.21 2.47
N PRO A 90 -12.43 22.18 1.75
CA PRO A 90 -11.05 21.73 1.91
C PRO A 90 -10.16 22.95 1.77
N GLN A 91 -9.45 23.31 2.85
CA GLN A 91 -8.47 24.38 2.81
C GLN A 91 -7.47 24.04 1.68
N PRO A 92 -7.32 24.90 0.65
CA PRO A 92 -6.27 24.69 -0.33
C PRO A 92 -4.93 24.84 0.40
N GLY A 93 -4.26 23.74 0.71
CA GLY A 93 -2.94 23.82 1.34
C GLY A 93 -2.43 22.61 2.12
N TYR A 94 -3.25 21.61 2.47
CA TYR A 94 -2.76 20.44 3.20
C TYR A 94 -2.98 19.14 2.42
N GLU A 95 -2.16 18.92 1.39
CA GLU A 95 -2.08 17.59 0.80
C GLU A 95 -1.36 16.64 1.76
N PRO A 96 -1.89 15.44 2.02
CA PRO A 96 -1.25 14.47 2.89
C PRO A 96 0.13 14.09 2.33
N ALA A 97 1.10 13.86 3.21
CA ALA A 97 2.43 13.41 2.79
C ALA A 97 2.40 12.04 2.08
N ILE A 98 1.41 11.21 2.41
CA ILE A 98 1.18 9.87 1.90
C ILE A 98 -0.25 9.77 1.36
N GLU A 99 -0.40 9.15 0.20
CA GLU A 99 -1.68 8.75 -0.38
C GLU A 99 -1.68 7.24 -0.62
N TRP A 100 -2.74 6.56 -0.20
CA TRP A 100 -2.94 5.14 -0.44
C TRP A 100 -3.89 4.98 -1.63
N VAL A 101 -3.38 4.45 -2.74
CA VAL A 101 -4.15 4.35 -4.00
C VAL A 101 -4.57 2.90 -4.25
N PRO A 102 -5.87 2.57 -4.21
CA PRO A 102 -6.35 1.23 -4.51
C PRO A 102 -6.01 0.79 -5.94
N THR A 103 -5.49 -0.42 -6.09
CA THR A 103 -5.12 -1.00 -7.38
C THR A 103 -4.97 -2.53 -7.29
N ASN A 104 -4.47 -3.13 -8.36
CA ASN A 104 -4.08 -4.53 -8.47
C ASN A 104 -2.75 -4.64 -9.24
N ALA A 105 -2.20 -5.84 -9.35
CA ALA A 105 -0.91 -6.05 -9.99
C ALA A 105 -0.87 -5.75 -11.50
N SER A 106 -2.03 -5.78 -12.18
CA SER A 106 -2.12 -5.45 -13.61
C SER A 106 -2.09 -3.93 -13.83
N ASP A 107 -2.75 -3.15 -12.97
CA ASP A 107 -2.93 -1.71 -13.15
C ASP A 107 -1.90 -0.85 -12.40
N ALA A 108 -1.14 -1.45 -11.47
CA ALA A 108 -0.18 -0.72 -10.63
C ALA A 108 0.88 0.06 -11.42
N HIS A 109 1.20 -0.35 -12.66
CA HIS A 109 2.19 0.31 -13.50
C HIS A 109 1.87 1.79 -13.77
N HIS A 110 0.60 2.20 -13.74
CA HIS A 110 0.18 3.60 -13.86
C HIS A 110 0.68 4.49 -12.70
N LEU A 111 1.10 3.89 -11.57
CA LEU A 111 1.58 4.60 -10.38
C LEU A 111 3.11 4.73 -10.32
N THR A 112 3.84 4.32 -11.37
CA THR A 112 5.32 4.27 -11.37
C THR A 112 5.99 5.58 -10.95
N ASN A 113 5.41 6.72 -11.32
CA ASN A 113 5.97 8.04 -10.99
C ASN A 113 5.58 8.55 -9.60
N ARG A 114 4.79 7.78 -8.84
CA ARG A 114 4.21 8.19 -7.55
C ARG A 114 4.50 7.20 -6.43
N ALA A 115 4.69 5.93 -6.75
CA ALA A 115 4.86 4.86 -5.79
C ALA A 115 6.16 5.00 -4.99
N VAL A 116 6.08 4.71 -3.70
CA VAL A 116 7.26 4.62 -2.83
C VAL A 116 8.01 3.33 -3.12
N VAL A 117 9.16 3.46 -3.79
CA VAL A 117 10.14 2.38 -3.92
C VAL A 117 10.87 2.22 -2.58
N ALA A 118 10.60 1.13 -1.88
CA ALA A 118 11.14 0.88 -0.53
C ALA A 118 12.31 -0.10 -0.51
N GLY A 119 12.61 -0.73 -1.64
CA GLY A 119 13.82 -1.54 -1.78
C GLY A 119 13.83 -2.29 -3.09
N TYR A 120 14.46 -3.45 -3.08
CA TYR A 120 14.77 -4.22 -4.28
C TYR A 120 14.87 -5.70 -3.98
N GLU A 121 14.51 -6.52 -4.96
CA GLU A 121 14.74 -7.96 -4.96
C GLU A 121 16.24 -8.28 -4.98
N GLY A 122 16.67 -9.24 -4.17
CA GLY A 122 18.08 -9.61 -4.05
C GLY A 122 18.66 -10.31 -5.29
N HIS A 123 17.82 -10.96 -6.09
CA HIS A 123 18.27 -11.82 -7.19
C HIS A 123 18.41 -11.08 -8.53
N ASP A 124 17.58 -10.07 -8.80
CA ASP A 124 17.59 -9.31 -10.06
C ASP A 124 17.59 -7.79 -9.88
N GLY A 125 17.60 -7.30 -8.64
CA GLY A 125 17.57 -5.87 -8.33
C GLY A 125 16.25 -5.18 -8.66
N SER A 126 15.19 -5.91 -9.02
CA SER A 126 13.92 -5.29 -9.41
C SER A 126 13.27 -4.54 -8.23
N PRO A 127 12.61 -3.40 -8.49
CA PRO A 127 12.12 -2.54 -7.42
C PRO A 127 10.95 -3.18 -6.67
N LEU A 128 10.94 -2.96 -5.36
CA LEU A 128 9.85 -3.33 -4.46
C LEU A 128 9.12 -2.09 -3.99
N TRP A 129 7.81 -2.05 -4.21
CA TRP A 129 6.96 -0.95 -3.78
C TRP A 129 6.27 -1.27 -2.45
N VAL A 130 6.00 -0.23 -1.68
CA VAL A 130 5.18 -0.35 -0.46
C VAL A 130 3.72 -0.50 -0.86
N ILE A 131 3.08 -1.53 -0.32
CA ILE A 131 1.62 -1.68 -0.37
C ILE A 131 1.04 -1.84 1.03
N ARG A 132 -0.28 -1.77 1.13
CA ARG A 132 -1.05 -2.39 2.21
C ARG A 132 -2.23 -3.18 1.65
N ALA A 133 -2.65 -4.23 2.34
CA ALA A 133 -3.80 -5.03 1.94
C ALA A 133 -4.55 -5.58 3.16
N ARG A 134 -5.85 -5.82 2.99
CA ARG A 134 -6.65 -6.54 3.99
C ARG A 134 -6.37 -8.04 3.89
N TYR A 135 -6.06 -8.67 5.01
CA TYR A 135 -5.82 -10.10 5.08
C TYR A 135 -6.12 -10.61 6.49
N GLU A 136 -6.96 -11.65 6.61
CA GLU A 136 -7.31 -12.28 7.90
C GLU A 136 -7.76 -11.29 9.00
N GLY A 137 -8.54 -10.28 8.61
CA GLY A 137 -9.08 -9.24 9.51
C GLY A 137 -8.14 -8.06 9.77
N ASP A 138 -6.85 -8.18 9.46
CA ASP A 138 -5.86 -7.11 9.60
C ASP A 138 -5.78 -6.27 8.31
N LEU A 139 -5.33 -5.02 8.45
CA LEU A 139 -4.80 -4.22 7.34
C LEU A 139 -3.28 -4.22 7.46
N ILE A 140 -2.57 -4.80 6.50
CA ILE A 140 -1.17 -5.18 6.64
C ILE A 140 -0.31 -4.51 5.56
N PRO A 141 0.75 -3.78 5.92
CA PRO A 141 1.73 -3.31 4.95
C PRO A 141 2.66 -4.44 4.46
N GLY A 142 3.03 -4.38 3.19
CA GLY A 142 3.80 -5.43 2.50
C GLY A 142 4.56 -4.91 1.28
N LYS A 143 4.83 -5.82 0.33
CA LYS A 143 5.61 -5.54 -0.88
C LYS A 143 4.80 -5.81 -2.15
N LEU A 144 5.02 -5.00 -3.18
CA LEU A 144 4.70 -5.34 -4.56
C LEU A 144 6.00 -5.47 -5.36
N ALA A 145 6.24 -6.66 -5.88
CA ALA A 145 7.27 -6.92 -6.89
C ALA A 145 6.69 -6.54 -8.26
N ILE A 146 6.80 -5.25 -8.62
CA ILE A 146 6.09 -4.68 -9.78
C ILE A 146 6.42 -5.38 -11.10
N LYS A 147 7.69 -5.75 -11.31
CA LYS A 147 8.16 -6.47 -12.49
C LYS A 147 7.56 -7.89 -12.59
N HIS A 148 7.33 -8.52 -11.43
CA HIS A 148 6.79 -9.87 -11.31
C HIS A 148 5.26 -9.90 -11.18
N LYS A 149 4.62 -8.72 -11.10
CA LYS A 149 3.16 -8.56 -10.92
C LYS A 149 2.60 -9.38 -9.76
N ALA A 150 3.34 -9.42 -8.65
CA ALA A 150 2.96 -10.17 -7.46
C ALA A 150 3.11 -9.31 -6.20
N ALA A 151 2.02 -9.23 -5.42
CA ALA A 151 1.97 -8.48 -4.17
C ALA A 151 1.77 -9.41 -2.99
N TYR A 152 2.48 -9.13 -1.89
CA TYR A 152 2.51 -10.00 -0.74
C TYR A 152 2.43 -9.23 0.58
N VAL A 153 1.76 -9.83 1.56
CA VAL A 153 1.77 -9.37 2.96
C VAL A 153 2.26 -10.47 3.91
N PRO A 154 3.09 -10.11 4.91
CA PRO A 154 3.54 -11.05 5.94
C PRO A 154 2.43 -11.29 6.96
N TRP A 155 1.98 -12.54 7.13
CA TRP A 155 1.00 -12.90 8.17
C TRP A 155 1.05 -14.38 8.52
N GLY A 156 0.92 -14.69 9.81
CA GLY A 156 0.75 -16.05 10.32
C GLY A 156 1.92 -17.00 9.97
N GLY A 157 3.15 -16.49 9.94
CA GLY A 157 4.34 -17.27 9.57
C GLY A 157 4.57 -17.41 8.07
N ARG A 158 3.70 -16.84 7.21
CA ARG A 158 3.76 -17.00 5.75
C ARG A 158 3.83 -15.68 4.99
N GLU A 159 4.35 -15.77 3.77
CA GLU A 159 4.19 -14.76 2.72
C GLU A 159 2.88 -15.05 1.98
N ASN A 160 1.93 -14.12 2.04
CA ASN A 160 0.58 -14.34 1.50
C ASN A 160 0.32 -13.45 0.29
N LEU A 161 -0.02 -14.06 -0.86
CA LEU A 161 -0.35 -13.34 -2.09
C LEU A 161 -1.66 -12.56 -1.92
N VAL A 162 -1.67 -11.29 -2.31
CA VAL A 162 -2.85 -10.42 -2.25
C VAL A 162 -3.20 -9.87 -3.64
N PRO A 163 -4.41 -10.14 -4.18
CA PRO A 163 -4.77 -9.71 -5.54
C PRO A 163 -5.17 -8.22 -5.62
N ASN A 164 -5.73 -7.68 -4.53
CA ASN A 164 -6.16 -6.30 -4.42
C ASN A 164 -5.47 -5.65 -3.23
N PHE A 165 -4.97 -4.44 -3.42
CA PHE A 165 -4.15 -3.74 -2.42
C PHE A 165 -4.17 -2.24 -2.70
N GLU A 166 -3.60 -1.47 -1.79
CA GLU A 166 -3.33 -0.05 -1.99
C GLU A 166 -1.83 0.18 -2.08
N VAL A 167 -1.39 0.94 -3.07
CA VAL A 167 0.02 1.37 -3.20
C VAL A 167 0.24 2.63 -2.39
N CYS A 168 1.33 2.68 -1.65
CA CYS A 168 1.78 3.90 -0.98
C CYS A 168 2.40 4.86 -2.01
N CYS A 169 1.77 6.00 -2.20
CA CYS A 169 2.24 7.07 -3.08
C CYS A 169 2.70 8.26 -2.22
N ALA A 170 3.87 8.79 -2.52
CA ALA A 170 4.42 9.94 -1.80
C ALA A 170 5.43 10.69 -2.66
N ARG A 171 5.55 12.00 -2.42
CA ARG A 171 6.66 12.78 -2.96
C ARG A 171 7.92 12.46 -2.15
N PRO A 172 9.08 12.18 -2.78
CA PRO A 172 10.31 11.83 -2.06
C PRO A 172 10.72 12.88 -1.01
N GLU A 173 10.44 14.16 -1.27
CA GLU A 173 10.80 15.26 -0.36
C GLU A 173 9.93 15.32 0.91
N ARG A 174 8.86 14.53 0.97
CA ARG A 174 7.89 14.49 2.09
C ARG A 174 8.06 13.25 2.99
N ILE A 175 9.04 12.39 2.69
CA ILE A 175 9.26 11.14 3.40
C ILE A 175 10.74 10.89 3.70
N ARG A 176 11.00 10.12 4.75
CA ARG A 176 12.34 9.63 5.10
C ARG A 176 12.28 8.25 5.73
N TRP A 177 13.43 7.58 5.74
CA TRP A 177 13.63 6.32 6.46
C TRP A 177 14.44 6.58 7.73
N SER A 178 13.98 6.04 8.85
CA SER A 178 14.66 6.16 10.14
C SER A 178 15.04 4.78 10.67
N GLU A 179 16.31 4.56 10.98
CA GLU A 179 16.75 3.30 11.60
C GLU A 179 16.09 3.13 12.97
N CYS A 180 15.55 1.94 13.23
CA CYS A 180 14.85 1.57 14.46
C CYS A 180 15.09 0.10 14.79
N ARG A 181 14.78 -0.30 16.03
CA ARG A 181 14.99 -1.67 16.51
C ARG A 181 13.95 -2.08 17.54
N ASP A 182 13.73 -3.39 17.70
CA ASP A 182 13.01 -3.97 18.84
C ASP A 182 11.59 -3.40 19.08
N GLY A 183 10.87 -3.08 18.01
CA GLY A 183 9.52 -2.49 18.07
C GLY A 183 9.48 -0.98 18.21
N THR A 184 10.63 -0.30 18.29
CA THR A 184 10.65 1.16 18.34
C THR A 184 10.10 1.73 17.04
N VAL A 185 9.34 2.81 17.21
CA VAL A 185 8.72 3.57 16.14
C VAL A 185 9.01 5.05 16.42
N PRO A 186 9.59 5.80 15.48
CA PRO A 186 9.95 7.19 15.68
C PRO A 186 8.71 8.10 15.58
N PRO A 187 8.81 9.36 16.05
CA PRO A 187 7.79 10.37 15.74
C PRO A 187 7.57 10.49 14.22
N ASN A 188 6.34 10.76 13.82
CA ASN A 188 5.91 10.90 12.42
C ASN A 188 6.02 9.62 11.58
N ALA A 189 6.14 8.45 12.21
CA ALA A 189 6.06 7.18 11.48
C ALA A 189 4.71 7.03 10.76
N VAL A 190 4.75 6.52 9.54
CA VAL A 190 3.56 6.30 8.71
C VAL A 190 2.80 5.09 9.23
N VAL A 191 1.64 5.33 9.85
CA VAL A 191 0.66 4.28 10.17
C VAL A 191 0.10 3.76 8.84
N ALA A 192 0.25 2.47 8.59
CA ALA A 192 -0.07 1.85 7.30
C ALA A 192 -1.07 0.71 7.41
N GLY A 193 -1.54 0.43 8.62
CA GLY A 193 -2.44 -0.67 8.87
C GLY A 193 -2.74 -0.80 10.35
N ASN A 194 -3.51 -1.83 10.66
CA ASN A 194 -3.85 -2.18 12.02
C ASN A 194 -4.20 -3.66 12.10
N THR A 195 -3.95 -4.26 13.26
CA THR A 195 -4.47 -5.59 13.57
C THR A 195 -5.99 -5.54 13.73
N SER A 196 -6.63 -6.71 13.72
CA SER A 196 -8.05 -6.90 14.03
C SER A 196 -8.42 -6.43 15.44
N SER A 197 -7.47 -6.38 16.38
CA SER A 197 -7.64 -5.78 17.71
C SER A 197 -7.44 -4.26 17.74
N GLY A 198 -7.06 -3.65 16.62
CA GLY A 198 -6.85 -2.20 16.49
C GLY A 198 -5.43 -1.73 16.80
N GLU A 199 -4.46 -2.62 17.03
CA GLU A 199 -3.06 -2.22 17.21
C GLU A 199 -2.51 -1.65 15.89
N PRO A 200 -1.92 -0.44 15.88
CA PRO A 200 -1.37 0.15 14.66
C PRO A 200 -0.15 -0.62 14.15
N LEU A 201 -0.10 -0.79 12.82
CA LEU A 201 1.04 -1.33 12.10
C LEU A 201 1.68 -0.23 11.24
N TYR A 202 3.00 -0.26 11.13
CA TYR A 202 3.78 0.76 10.42
C TYR A 202 4.54 0.16 9.24
N VAL A 203 4.82 1.00 8.24
CA VAL A 203 5.74 0.60 7.17
C VAL A 203 7.15 0.62 7.72
N GLY A 204 7.88 -0.47 7.50
CA GLY A 204 9.32 -0.39 7.51
C GLY A 204 9.93 -1.24 6.40
N ARG A 205 11.25 -1.40 6.45
CA ARG A 205 12.00 -2.29 5.56
C ARG A 205 13.20 -2.91 6.28
N ALA A 206 13.55 -4.13 5.88
CA ALA A 206 14.71 -4.85 6.41
C ALA A 206 15.48 -5.55 5.29
N ARG A 207 16.74 -5.86 5.59
CA ARG A 207 17.61 -6.62 4.68
C ARG A 207 17.49 -8.10 4.95
N GLU A 208 17.31 -8.90 3.90
CA GLU A 208 17.30 -10.37 3.95
C GLU A 208 17.92 -10.91 2.65
N GLN A 209 19.00 -11.68 2.76
CA GLN A 209 19.65 -12.37 1.63
C GLN A 209 19.89 -11.47 0.39
N GLY A 210 20.43 -10.27 0.61
CA GLY A 210 20.71 -9.30 -0.45
C GLY A 210 19.49 -8.50 -0.93
N SER A 211 18.27 -8.85 -0.49
CA SER A 211 17.06 -8.06 -0.72
C SER A 211 16.94 -6.95 0.33
N LEU A 212 16.34 -5.82 -0.06
CA LEU A 212 15.81 -4.82 0.88
C LEU A 212 14.30 -4.81 0.71
N THR A 213 13.57 -5.28 1.73
CA THR A 213 12.16 -5.66 1.56
C THR A 213 11.26 -4.86 2.49
N PRO A 214 10.21 -4.18 1.99
CA PRO A 214 9.22 -3.54 2.84
C PRO A 214 8.29 -4.57 3.51
N GLY A 215 7.78 -4.22 4.68
CA GLY A 215 6.88 -5.06 5.46
C GLY A 215 6.24 -4.32 6.64
N LYS A 216 5.76 -5.08 7.62
CA LYS A 216 5.05 -4.55 8.80
C LYS A 216 5.96 -4.44 10.00
N VAL A 217 5.98 -3.28 10.65
CA VAL A 217 6.52 -3.13 12.00
C VAL A 217 5.37 -3.33 12.97
N HIS A 218 5.56 -4.23 13.93
CA HIS A 218 4.59 -4.58 14.95
C HIS A 218 5.16 -4.26 16.33
N PRO A 219 4.79 -3.11 16.92
CA PRO A 219 5.42 -2.61 18.14
C PRO A 219 5.33 -3.59 19.31
N SER A 220 4.15 -4.18 19.58
CA SER A 220 3.97 -5.11 20.71
C SER A 220 4.79 -6.40 20.56
N HIS A 221 5.03 -6.87 19.33
CA HIS A 221 5.88 -8.03 19.03
C HIS A 221 7.38 -7.68 19.07
N LYS A 222 7.72 -6.39 19.19
CA LYS A 222 9.09 -5.89 19.17
C LYS A 222 9.84 -6.28 17.90
N ALA A 223 9.16 -6.29 16.75
CA ALA A 223 9.74 -6.81 15.51
C ALA A 223 9.13 -6.16 14.26
N MET A 224 9.93 -6.14 13.20
CA MET A 224 9.45 -6.07 11.83
C MET A 224 9.24 -7.48 11.28
N TYR A 225 8.24 -7.65 10.42
CA TYR A 225 8.08 -8.83 9.58
C TYR A 225 8.08 -8.47 8.09
N ILE A 226 8.80 -9.25 7.29
CA ILE A 226 8.82 -9.14 5.83
C ILE A 226 8.32 -10.43 5.18
N SER A 227 7.80 -10.31 3.96
CA SER A 227 7.49 -11.44 3.08
C SER A 227 8.73 -11.84 2.29
N PHE A 228 9.25 -13.05 2.53
CA PHE A 228 10.45 -13.54 1.84
C PHE A 228 10.42 -15.07 1.70
N ALA A 229 10.62 -15.56 0.48
CA ALA A 229 10.73 -16.99 0.14
C ALA A 229 9.59 -17.86 0.73
N GLY A 230 8.35 -17.40 0.62
CA GLY A 230 7.17 -18.11 1.13
C GLY A 230 6.91 -17.96 2.63
N LYS A 231 7.77 -17.24 3.37
CA LYS A 231 7.71 -17.10 4.82
C LYS A 231 7.51 -15.65 5.26
N GLU A 232 6.93 -15.52 6.44
CA GLU A 232 7.00 -14.31 7.24
C GLU A 232 8.31 -14.35 8.05
N VAL A 233 9.24 -13.46 7.75
CA VAL A 233 10.57 -13.42 8.39
C VAL A 233 10.65 -12.24 9.36
N ALA A 234 11.00 -12.51 10.61
CA ALA A 234 11.10 -11.49 11.66
C ALA A 234 12.50 -10.84 11.70
N HIS A 235 12.54 -9.52 11.81
CA HIS A 235 13.76 -8.72 11.97
C HIS A 235 13.65 -7.81 13.20
N LYS A 236 14.75 -7.74 13.96
CA LYS A 236 14.87 -6.83 15.12
C LYS A 236 15.47 -5.47 14.74
N ALA A 237 16.19 -5.36 13.64
CA ALA A 237 16.71 -4.10 13.11
C ALA A 237 16.09 -3.83 11.74
N TYR A 238 15.60 -2.62 11.55
CA TYR A 238 14.83 -2.22 10.37
C TYR A 238 14.82 -0.68 10.25
N ASP A 239 14.44 -0.17 9.08
CA ASP A 239 14.10 1.24 8.92
C ASP A 239 12.58 1.41 8.97
N VAL A 240 12.10 2.52 9.53
CA VAL A 240 10.68 2.92 9.54
C VAL A 240 10.47 4.08 8.59
N LEU A 241 9.41 4.02 7.77
CA LEU A 241 9.00 5.11 6.90
C LEU A 241 8.33 6.20 7.74
N CYS A 242 8.80 7.44 7.59
CA CYS A 242 8.30 8.60 8.32
C CYS A 242 7.92 9.72 7.35
N SER A 243 6.91 10.52 7.71
CA SER A 243 6.65 11.80 7.03
C SER A 243 7.59 12.89 7.55
N ILE A 244 7.89 13.85 6.68
CA ILE A 244 8.63 15.08 6.98
C ILE A 244 7.66 16.25 7.06
#